data_AF-A0A927MH00-F1
#
_entry.id   AF-A0A927MH00-F1
#
_cell.length_a   1.000
_cell.length_b   1.000
_cell.length_c   1.000
_cell.angle_alpha   90.00
_cell.angle_beta   90.00
_cell.angle_gamma   90.00
#
_symmetry.space_group_name_H-M   'P 1'
#
loop_
_entity.id
_entity.type
_entity.pdbx_description
1 polymer ?
#
loop_
_entity_poly.entity_id
_entity_poly.type
_entity_poly.pdbx_seq_one_letter_code
_entity_poly.pdbx_strand_id
1 'polypeptide(L)' 'MDNLHQKTKELLLRVHAKHTATMGQIEKEKHSLENIRKVVVDRKEKCLKVCYEHEWYHYAPNGAWY' A
#
# COMPACT_ATOMS: atom_id res chain seq x y z
N MET A 1 -16.65 -1.08 15.45
CA MET A 1 -16.24 0.01 14.54
C MET A 1 -15.13 -0.51 13.64
N ASP A 2 -15.44 -1.49 12.78
CA ASP A 2 -14.41 -2.38 12.21
C ASP A 2 -14.32 -2.32 10.67
N ASN A 3 -15.35 -1.79 10.02
CA ASN A 3 -15.49 -1.83 8.57
C ASN A 3 -14.48 -0.93 7.84
N LEU A 4 -14.09 0.21 8.44
CA LEU A 4 -13.07 1.10 7.86
C LEU A 4 -11.68 0.45 7.90
N HIS A 5 -11.38 -0.28 8.97
CA HIS A 5 -10.10 -0.97 9.13
C HIS A 5 -9.98 -2.15 8.15
N GLN A 6 -11.07 -2.91 7.98
CA GLN A 6 -11.12 -4.02 7.03
C GLN A 6 -10.95 -3.53 5.58
N LYS A 7 -11.70 -2.52 5.14
CA LYS A 7 -11.57 -1.95 3.79
C LYS A 7 -10.17 -1.40 3.50
N THR A 8 -9.54 -0.80 4.51
CA THR A 8 -8.17 -0.29 4.40
C THR A 8 -7.18 -1.44 4.23
N LYS A 9 -7.33 -2.52 5.00
CA LYS A 9 -6.50 -3.72 4.90
C LYS A 9 -6.69 -4.44 3.54
N GLU A 10 -7.91 -4.57 3.07
CA GLU A 10 -8.23 -5.15 1.76
C GLU A 10 -7.60 -4.32 0.62
N LEU A 11 -7.71 -3.00 0.70
CA LEU A 11 -7.09 -2.11 -0.28
C LEU A 11 -5.56 -2.27 -0.27
N LEU A 12 -4.95 -2.24 0.93
CA LEU A 12 -3.51 -2.41 1.10
C LEU A 12 -3.03 -3.69 0.43
N LEU A 13 -3.59 -4.84 0.80
CA LEU A 13 -3.17 -6.15 0.30
C LEU A 13 -3.37 -6.27 -1.22
N ARG A 14 -4.51 -5.77 -1.73
CA ARG A 14 -4.83 -5.86 -3.15
C ARG A 14 -3.89 -5.03 -4.03
N VAL A 15 -3.59 -3.79 -3.64
CA VAL A 15 -2.67 -2.94 -4.42
C VAL A 15 -1.22 -3.39 -4.22
N HIS A 16 -0.84 -3.74 -2.99
CA HIS A 16 0.49 -4.28 -2.67
C HIS A 16 0.85 -5.51 -3.51
N ALA A 17 -0.07 -6.47 -3.64
CA ALA A 17 0.16 -7.67 -4.45
C ALA A 17 0.43 -7.33 -5.93
N LYS A 18 -0.29 -6.35 -6.49
CA LYS A 18 -0.08 -5.90 -7.87
C LYS A 18 1.23 -5.14 -8.03
N HIS A 19 1.51 -4.22 -7.11
CA HIS A 19 2.70 -3.40 -7.10
C HIS A 19 3.96 -4.28 -7.04
N THR A 20 4.03 -5.16 -6.04
CA THR A 20 5.17 -6.08 -5.88
C THR A 20 5.27 -7.08 -7.02
N ALA A 21 4.17 -7.55 -7.62
CA ALA A 21 4.22 -8.45 -8.77
C ALA A 21 5.00 -7.87 -9.97
N THR A 22 5.00 -6.54 -10.14
CA THR A 22 5.77 -5.86 -11.20
C THR A 22 7.26 -5.66 -10.89
N MET A 23 7.68 -5.94 -9.65
CA MET A 23 9.04 -5.73 -9.19
C MET A 23 9.92 -6.97 -9.39
N GLY A 24 11.23 -6.74 -9.53
CA GLY A 24 12.25 -7.78 -9.38
C GLY A 24 12.35 -8.29 -7.94
N GLN A 25 13.02 -9.42 -7.72
CA GLN A 25 13.07 -10.09 -6.41
C GLN A 25 13.62 -9.20 -5.27
N ILE A 26 14.73 -8.49 -5.52
CA ILE A 26 15.34 -7.60 -4.52
C ILE A 26 14.37 -6.47 -4.13
N GLU A 27 13.68 -5.89 -5.10
CA GLU A 27 12.72 -4.81 -4.86
C GLU A 27 11.46 -5.32 -4.15
N LYS A 28 11.01 -6.55 -4.44
CA LYS A 28 9.92 -7.22 -3.70
C LYS A 28 10.24 -7.38 -2.22
N GLU A 29 11.48 -7.73 -1.87
CA GLU A 29 11.92 -7.86 -0.48
C GLU A 29 11.88 -6.50 0.23
N LYS A 30 12.41 -5.45 -0.41
CA LYS A 30 12.35 -4.07 0.13
C LYS A 30 10.92 -3.57 0.34
N HIS A 31 10.01 -3.91 -0.57
CA HIS A 31 8.60 -3.49 -0.54
C HIS A 31 7.66 -4.54 0.06
N SER A 32 8.18 -5.48 0.84
CA SER A 32 7.39 -6.48 1.55
C SER A 32 6.49 -5.84 2.63
N LEU A 33 5.43 -6.53 3.04
CA LEU A 33 4.49 -6.00 4.05
C LEU A 33 5.17 -5.74 5.41
N GLU A 34 6.18 -6.53 5.76
CA GLU A 34 6.99 -6.38 6.97
C GLU A 34 7.83 -5.09 6.98
N ASN A 35 8.19 -4.57 5.81
CA ASN A 35 8.95 -3.34 5.65
C ASN A 35 8.09 -2.07 5.60
N ILE A 36 6.77 -2.21 5.75
CA ILE A 36 5.87 -1.05 5.86
C ILE A 36 6.14 -0.35 7.21
N ARG A 37 6.65 0.88 7.12
CA ARG A 37 6.90 1.73 8.30
C ARG A 37 5.63 2.45 8.74
N LYS A 38 4.81 2.88 7.79
CA LYS A 38 3.61 3.67 8.08
C LYS A 38 2.55 3.53 7.01
N VAL A 39 1.30 3.56 7.45
CA VAL A 39 0.12 3.58 6.58
C VAL A 39 -0.76 4.75 7.03
N VAL A 40 -1.16 5.60 6.08
CA VAL A 40 -2.03 6.76 6.34
C VAL A 40 -3.18 6.75 5.33
N VAL A 41 -4.42 6.81 5.85
CA VAL A 41 -5.60 6.99 5.01
C VAL A 41 -5.71 8.46 4.64
N ASP A 42 -5.53 8.79 3.36
CA ASP A 42 -5.78 10.13 2.86
C ASP A 42 -7.21 10.23 2.32
N ARG A 43 -8.08 10.87 3.09
CA ARG A 43 -9.49 11.04 2.71
C ARG A 43 -9.69 12.10 1.62
N LYS A 44 -8.77 13.04 1.47
CA LYS A 44 -8.84 14.11 0.47
C LYS A 44 -8.54 13.55 -0.92
N GLU A 45 -7.47 12.76 -1.02
CA GLU A 45 -7.03 12.10 -2.26
C GLU A 45 -7.70 10.74 -2.47
N LYS A 46 -8.45 10.26 -1.47
CA LYS A 46 -9.14 8.96 -1.46
C LYS A 46 -8.18 7.80 -1.71
N CYS A 47 -6.98 7.85 -1.14
CA CYS A 47 -5.95 6.83 -1.31
C CYS A 47 -5.37 6.38 0.04
N LEU A 48 -4.57 5.32 -0.01
CA LEU A 48 -3.78 4.85 1.12
C LEU A 48 -2.31 5.19 0.87
N LYS A 49 -1.73 6.03 1.71
CA LYS A 49 -0.31 6.37 1.65
C LYS A 49 0.48 5.33 2.43
N VAL A 50 1.37 4.62 1.75
CA VAL A 50 2.19 3.54 2.32
C VAL A 50 3.65 3.96 2.24
N CYS A 51 4.33 3.92 3.39
CA CYS A 51 5.74 4.27 3.49
C CYS A 51 6.59 3.02 3.70
N TYR A 52 7.57 2.82 2.81
CA TYR A 52 8.64 1.82 2.92
C TYR A 52 9.95 2.55 3.14
N GLU A 53 10.59 2.39 4.29
CA GLU A 53 11.79 3.16 4.69
C GLU A 53 11.62 4.69 4.54
N HIS A 54 11.96 5.24 3.37
CA HIS A 54 11.85 6.67 3.02
C HIS A 54 11.00 6.93 1.77
N GLU A 55 10.48 5.88 1.13
CA GLU A 55 9.71 5.95 -0.11
C GLU A 55 8.21 5.86 0.19
N TRP A 56 7.44 6.77 -0.43
CA TRP A 56 6.00 6.85 -0.27
C TRP A 56 5.29 6.44 -1.55
N TYR A 57 4.30 5.57 -1.41
CA TYR A 57 3.42 5.16 -2.48
C TYR A 57 1.97 5.46 -2.13
N HIS A 58 1.20 5.86 -3.15
CA HIS A 58 -0.21 6.17 -3.05
C HIS A 58 -1.03 5.03 -3.64
N TYR A 59 -1.61 4.18 -2.80
CA TYR A 59 -2.46 3.08 -3.24
C TYR A 59 -3.89 3.58 -3.45
N ALA A 60 -4.29 3.67 -4.71
CA ALA A 60 -5.59 4.17 -5.12
C ALA A 60 -6.68 3.07 -5.09
N PRO A 61 -7.96 3.41 -4.87
CA PRO A 61 -9.06 2.44 -4.77
C PRO A 61 -9.32 1.63 -6.05
N ASN A 62 -8.87 2.12 -7.20
CA ASN A 62 -8.92 1.41 -8.48
C ASN A 62 -7.80 0.36 -8.62
N GLY A 63 -6.89 0.27 -7.65
CA GLY A 63 -5.77 -0.67 -7.66
C GLY A 63 -4.50 -0.16 -8.35
N ALA A 64 -4.44 1.13 -8.67
CA ALA A 64 -3.22 1.79 -9.14
C ALA A 64 -2.34 2.24 -7.95
N TRP A 65 -1.04 2.45 -8.23
CA TRP A 65 -0.09 3.06 -7.31
C TRP A 65 0.75 4.12 -8.04
N TYR A 66 1.23 5.13 -7.32
CA TYR A 66 2.13 6.19 -7.80
C TYR A 66 2.85 6.90 -6.65
#